data_AF-A0A1G7TGG9-F1
#
_entry.id   AF-A0A1G7TGG9-F1
#
_cell.length_a   1.000
_cell.length_b   1.000
_cell.length_c   1.000
_cell.angle_alpha   90.00
_cell.angle_beta   90.00
_cell.angle_gamma   90.00
#
_symmetry.space_group_name_H-M   'P 1'
#
loop_
_entity.id
_entity.type
_entity.pdbx_description
1 polymer ?
#
loop_
_entity_poly.entity_id
_entity_poly.type
_entity_poly.pdbx_seq_one_letter_code
_entity_poly.pdbx_strand_id
1 'polypeptide(L)'
;MSTSPPSSPGNDETVRTMLRLLGGFAAPAALYLVVWEAVARWVLPNVAASGRDVVIDLSSLLIPCAGVLASVFITGVKFGRMLGGGVMGVFFLLLYFSSGVAFSWSPVGLTFAGIALAWALARYCPTMKPDLSATFG
;
A
#
# COMPACT_ATOMS: atom_id res chain seq x y z
N MET A 1 -22.49 34.76 -28.92
CA MET A 1 -21.34 33.95 -28.44
C MET A 1 -21.89 32.62 -27.96
N SER A 2 -21.68 31.55 -28.73
CA SER A 2 -22.05 30.19 -28.31
C SER A 2 -20.95 29.68 -27.38
N THR A 3 -21.26 29.54 -26.10
CA THR A 3 -20.45 28.81 -25.13
C THR A 3 -20.52 27.33 -25.48
N SER A 4 -19.42 26.77 -25.96
CA SER A 4 -19.26 25.33 -26.16
C SER A 4 -19.53 24.60 -24.83
N PRO A 5 -20.30 23.50 -24.81
CA PRO A 5 -20.51 22.74 -23.59
C PRO A 5 -19.17 22.09 -23.16
N PRO A 6 -18.96 21.86 -21.85
CA PRO A 6 -17.74 21.25 -21.36
C PRO A 6 -17.58 19.87 -22.00
N SER A 7 -16.43 19.62 -22.62
CA SER A 7 -16.10 18.33 -23.22
C SER A 7 -16.23 17.25 -22.14
N SER A 8 -17.15 16.29 -22.36
CA SER A 8 -17.22 15.05 -21.58
C SER A 8 -15.80 14.47 -21.47
N PRO A 9 -15.35 14.02 -20.28
CA PRO A 9 -14.02 13.44 -20.13
C PRO A 9 -13.87 12.30 -21.16
N GLY A 10 -12.88 12.42 -22.04
CA GLY A 10 -12.63 11.40 -23.06
C GLY A 10 -12.41 10.04 -22.40
N ASN A 11 -12.92 8.97 -23.02
CA ASN A 11 -12.84 7.60 -22.49
C ASN A 11 -11.43 7.24 -21.99
N ASP A 12 -10.37 7.77 -22.61
CA ASP A 12 -8.96 7.53 -22.23
C ASP A 12 -8.59 8.08 -20.84
N GLU A 13 -9.18 9.21 -20.43
CA GLU A 13 -8.93 9.83 -19.12
C GLU A 13 -9.63 9.06 -17.99
N THR A 14 -10.85 8.57 -18.28
CA THR A 14 -11.59 7.66 -17.41
C THR A 14 -10.85 6.33 -17.23
N VAL A 15 -10.38 5.72 -18.33
CA VAL A 15 -9.62 4.47 -18.28
C VAL A 15 -8.32 4.64 -17.49
N ARG A 16 -7.59 5.74 -17.69
CA ARG A 16 -6.36 6.03 -16.95
C ARG A 16 -6.60 6.22 -15.44
N THR A 17 -7.72 6.86 -15.10
CA THR A 17 -8.13 7.04 -13.69
C THR A 17 -8.50 5.71 -13.04
N MET A 18 -9.29 4.89 -13.72
CA MET A 18 -9.64 3.56 -13.23
C MET A 18 -8.42 2.66 -13.07
N LEU A 19 -7.49 2.68 -14.03
CA LEU A 19 -6.26 1.88 -13.96
C LEU A 19 -5.40 2.28 -12.76
N ARG A 20 -5.34 3.58 -12.43
CA ARG A 20 -4.63 4.06 -11.24
C ARG A 20 -5.30 3.66 -9.95
N LEU A 21 -6.63 3.70 -9.88
CA LEU A 21 -7.37 3.24 -8.70
C LEU A 21 -7.17 1.74 -8.48
N LEU A 22 -7.27 0.93 -9.54
CA LEU A 22 -6.96 -0.50 -9.51
C LEU A 22 -5.51 -0.76 -9.08
N GLY A 23 -4.56 -0.02 -9.66
CA GLY A 23 -3.14 -0.11 -9.30
C GLY A 23 -2.87 0.27 -7.85
N GLY A 24 -3.45 1.37 -7.36
CA GLY A 24 -3.32 1.80 -5.97
C GLY A 24 -4.00 0.87 -4.97
N PHE A 25 -5.08 0.20 -5.38
CA PHE A 25 -5.73 -0.84 -4.60
C PHE A 25 -4.91 -2.12 -4.53
N ALA A 26 -4.36 -2.58 -5.67
CA ALA A 26 -3.64 -3.85 -5.74
C ALA A 26 -2.19 -3.75 -5.20
N ALA A 27 -1.56 -2.58 -5.32
CA ALA A 27 -0.14 -2.39 -4.97
C ALA A 27 0.23 -2.81 -3.53
N PRO A 28 -0.54 -2.48 -2.48
CA PRO A 28 -0.21 -2.90 -1.11
C PRO A 28 -0.16 -4.42 -0.95
N ALA A 29 -1.18 -5.13 -1.46
CA ALA A 29 -1.26 -6.59 -1.36
C ALA A 29 -0.18 -7.28 -2.20
N ALA A 30 0.03 -6.81 -3.44
CA ALA A 30 1.05 -7.36 -4.33
C ALA A 30 2.46 -7.18 -3.75
N LEU A 31 2.79 -5.98 -3.26
CA LEU A 31 4.08 -5.73 -2.61
C LEU A 31 4.23 -6.56 -1.35
N TYR A 32 3.18 -6.69 -0.55
CA TYR A 32 3.24 -7.52 0.66
C TYR A 32 3.63 -8.96 0.33
N LEU A 33 2.92 -9.60 -0.61
CA LEU A 33 3.18 -10.99 -0.98
C LEU A 33 4.56 -11.19 -1.61
N VAL A 34 4.91 -10.36 -2.60
CA VAL A 34 6.16 -10.52 -3.35
C VAL A 34 7.38 -10.28 -2.46
N VAL A 35 7.33 -9.24 -1.61
CA VAL A 35 8.46 -8.92 -0.75
C VAL A 35 8.59 -9.95 0.38
N TRP A 36 7.48 -10.43 0.96
CA TRP A 36 7.56 -11.51 1.94
C TRP A 36 8.11 -12.79 1.35
N GLU A 37 7.69 -13.16 0.14
CA GLU A 37 8.21 -14.34 -0.55
C GLU A 37 9.73 -14.21 -0.79
N ALA A 38 10.20 -13.03 -1.21
CA ALA A 38 11.61 -12.77 -1.39
C ALA A 38 12.39 -12.82 -0.06
N VAL A 39 11.85 -12.22 1.02
CA VAL A 39 12.45 -12.28 2.36
C VAL A 39 12.54 -13.73 2.85
N ALA A 40 11.46 -14.50 2.68
CA ALA A 40 11.41 -15.90 3.10
C ALA A 40 12.39 -16.79 2.34
N ARG A 41 12.54 -16.58 1.03
CA ARG A 41 13.39 -17.43 0.17
C ARG A 41 14.86 -17.02 0.16
N TRP A 42 15.16 -15.73 0.27
CA TRP A 42 16.52 -15.22 0.04
C TRP A 42 17.16 -14.60 1.27
N VAL A 43 16.38 -14.03 2.19
CA VAL A 43 16.94 -13.34 3.37
C VAL A 43 16.99 -14.28 4.56
N LEU A 44 15.86 -14.82 5.00
CA LEU A 44 15.77 -15.64 6.21
C LEU A 44 16.71 -16.86 6.25
N PRO A 45 16.98 -17.57 5.13
CA PRO A 45 17.93 -18.71 5.14
C PRO A 45 19.38 -18.29 5.41
N ASN A 46 19.74 -17.04 5.15
CA ASN A 46 21.09 -16.51 5.28
C ASN A 46 21.31 -15.73 6.59
N VAL A 47 20.26 -15.57 7.40
CA VAL A 47 20.31 -14.82 8.66
C VAL A 47 20.57 -15.77 9.83
N ALA A 48 21.53 -15.41 10.69
CA ALA A 48 21.81 -16.15 11.90
C ALA A 48 20.55 -16.23 12.80
N ALA A 49 20.37 -17.36 13.50
CA ALA A 49 19.18 -17.60 14.31
C ALA A 49 18.88 -16.47 15.32
N SER A 50 19.92 -15.85 15.90
CA SER A 50 19.79 -14.73 16.84
C SER A 50 19.27 -13.43 16.22
N GLY A 51 19.40 -13.24 14.90
CA GLY A 51 18.94 -12.04 14.19
C GLY A 51 17.63 -12.24 13.44
N ARG A 52 17.12 -13.47 13.39
CA ARG A 52 15.98 -13.84 12.54
C ARG A 52 14.69 -13.13 12.95
N ASP A 53 14.44 -13.03 14.26
CA ASP A 53 13.26 -12.35 14.80
C ASP A 53 13.28 -10.84 14.50
N VAL A 54 14.45 -10.20 14.62
CA VAL A 54 14.63 -8.77 14.29
C VAL A 54 14.33 -8.52 12.81
N VAL A 55 14.80 -9.39 11.91
CA VAL A 55 14.53 -9.26 10.47
C VAL A 55 13.05 -9.44 10.17
N ILE A 56 12.38 -10.36 10.86
CA ILE A 56 10.93 -10.58 10.73
C ILE A 56 10.16 -9.36 11.20
N ASP A 57 10.48 -8.81 12.37
CA ASP A 57 9.79 -7.65 12.94
C ASP A 57 9.99 -6.41 12.05
N LEU A 58 11.23 -6.18 11.60
CA LEU A 58 11.55 -5.07 10.72
C LEU A 58 10.83 -5.20 9.37
N SER A 59 10.79 -6.40 8.79
CA SER A 59 10.06 -6.66 7.54
C SER A 59 8.56 -6.48 7.73
N SER A 60 8.02 -6.92 8.86
CA SER A 60 6.60 -6.76 9.22
C SER A 60 6.19 -5.29 9.36
N LEU A 61 7.12 -4.39 9.68
CA LEU A 61 6.89 -2.95 9.71
C LEU A 61 7.07 -2.30 8.32
N LEU A 62 8.18 -2.60 7.65
CA LEU A 62 8.60 -1.91 6.44
C LEU A 62 7.78 -2.30 5.21
N ILE A 63 7.38 -3.57 5.10
CA ILE A 63 6.64 -4.06 3.93
C ILE A 63 5.25 -3.41 3.83
N PRO A 64 4.42 -3.37 4.89
CA PRO A 64 3.16 -2.63 4.86
C PRO A 64 3.36 -1.14 4.61
N CYS A 65 4.41 -0.54 5.18
CA CYS A 65 4.75 0.86 4.95
C CYS A 65 4.99 1.13 3.45
N ALA A 66 5.85 0.33 2.81
CA ALA A 66 6.15 0.44 1.38
C ALA A 66 4.90 0.19 0.51
N GLY A 67 4.07 -0.79 0.88
CA GLY A 67 2.81 -1.07 0.19
C GLY A 67 1.85 0.13 0.16
N VAL A 68 1.67 0.79 1.30
CA VAL A 68 0.83 2.00 1.40
C VAL A 68 1.46 3.18 0.66
N LEU A 69 2.78 3.37 0.75
CA LEU A 69 3.48 4.43 0.00
C LEU A 69 3.37 4.24 -1.52
N ALA A 70 3.41 3.01 -2.02
CA ALA A 70 3.19 2.72 -3.43
C ALA A 70 1.76 3.11 -3.87
N SER A 71 0.76 2.83 -3.04
CA SER A 71 -0.61 3.30 -3.29
C SER A 71 -0.70 4.83 -3.37
N VAL A 72 -0.05 5.52 -2.44
CA VAL A 72 0.08 7.00 -2.42
C VAL A 72 0.76 7.54 -3.67
N PHE A 73 1.85 6.90 -4.09
CA PHE A 73 2.59 7.30 -5.27
C PHE A 73 1.74 7.24 -6.56
N ILE A 74 0.90 6.19 -6.68
CA ILE A 74 0.04 5.94 -7.85
C ILE A 74 -1.21 6.83 -7.86
N THR A 75 -1.87 6.99 -6.71
CA THR A 75 -3.22 7.58 -6.62
C THR A 75 -3.29 8.97 -6.03
N GLY A 76 -2.21 9.46 -5.41
CA GLY A 76 -2.20 10.73 -4.67
C GLY A 76 -2.24 10.53 -3.16
N VAL A 77 -1.97 11.61 -2.42
CA VAL A 77 -1.81 11.56 -0.96
C VAL A 77 -3.13 11.24 -0.27
N LYS A 78 -4.23 11.85 -0.69
CA LYS A 78 -5.52 11.66 -0.01
C LYS A 78 -6.10 10.27 -0.29
N PHE A 79 -6.24 9.91 -1.57
CA PHE A 79 -6.80 8.61 -1.96
C PHE A 79 -5.87 7.45 -1.60
N GLY A 80 -4.56 7.58 -1.78
CA GLY A 80 -3.62 6.50 -1.49
C GLY A 80 -3.44 6.21 0.00
N ARG A 81 -3.63 7.20 0.89
CA ARG A 81 -3.65 6.94 2.33
C ARG A 81 -4.88 6.13 2.74
N MET A 82 -6.06 6.48 2.22
CA MET A 82 -7.32 5.79 2.51
C MET A 82 -7.35 4.39 1.88
N LEU A 83 -7.13 4.31 0.57
CA LEU A 83 -7.13 3.04 -0.16
C LEU A 83 -5.97 2.16 0.27
N GLY A 84 -4.74 2.67 0.24
CA GLY A 84 -3.55 1.91 0.60
C GLY A 84 -3.61 1.40 2.04
N GLY A 85 -3.91 2.28 3.01
CA GLY A 85 -4.00 1.89 4.42
C GLY A 85 -5.14 0.92 4.70
N GLY A 86 -6.34 1.19 4.16
CA GLY A 86 -7.51 0.33 4.34
C GLY A 86 -7.32 -1.05 3.72
N VAL A 87 -6.86 -1.11 2.47
CA VAL A 87 -6.61 -2.39 1.78
C VAL A 87 -5.52 -3.17 2.49
N MET A 88 -4.41 -2.52 2.85
CA MET A 88 -3.30 -3.18 3.53
C MET A 88 -3.74 -3.77 4.87
N GLY A 89 -4.50 -3.02 5.67
CA GLY A 89 -4.99 -3.48 6.97
C GLY A 89 -5.96 -4.66 6.84
N VAL A 90 -6.96 -4.57 5.95
CA VAL A 90 -7.93 -5.65 5.73
C VAL A 90 -7.25 -6.89 5.16
N PHE A 91 -6.39 -6.72 4.15
CA PHE A 91 -5.66 -7.81 3.53
C PHE A 91 -4.76 -8.56 4.53
N PHE A 92 -3.99 -7.82 5.34
CA PHE A 92 -3.17 -8.42 6.37
C PHE A 92 -4.01 -9.19 7.40
N LEU A 93 -5.10 -8.59 7.90
CA LEU A 93 -5.97 -9.26 8.87
C LEU A 93 -6.55 -10.56 8.31
N LEU A 94 -6.99 -10.56 7.04
CA LEU A 94 -7.47 -11.77 6.38
C LEU A 94 -6.40 -12.86 6.34
N LEU A 95 -5.16 -12.52 5.96
CA LEU A 95 -4.05 -13.48 5.97
C LEU A 95 -3.72 -13.97 7.38
N TYR A 96 -3.70 -13.06 8.36
CA TYR A 96 -3.40 -13.38 9.75
C TYR A 96 -4.44 -14.35 10.34
N PHE A 97 -5.73 -14.08 10.15
CA PHE A 97 -6.79 -14.99 10.60
C PHE A 97 -6.81 -16.30 9.82
N SER A 98 -6.53 -16.27 8.51
CA SER A 98 -6.54 -17.49 7.68
C SER A 98 -5.32 -18.39 7.91
N SER A 99 -4.19 -17.84 8.34
CA SER A 99 -2.93 -18.60 8.49
C SER A 99 -2.84 -19.36 9.81
N GLY A 100 -3.73 -19.08 10.78
CA GLY A 100 -3.77 -19.78 12.06
C GLY A 100 -2.49 -19.64 12.90
N VAL A 101 -1.61 -18.71 12.54
CA VAL A 101 -0.35 -18.46 13.23
C VAL A 101 -0.69 -18.01 14.65
N ALA A 102 0.02 -18.57 15.64
CA ALA A 102 -0.21 -18.36 17.06
C ALA A 102 -0.57 -16.90 17.36
N PHE A 103 -1.68 -16.70 18.10
CA PHE A 103 -2.28 -15.42 18.51
C PHE A 103 -1.26 -14.47 19.15
N SER A 104 -0.40 -13.87 18.34
CA SER A 104 0.60 -12.91 18.74
C SER A 104 0.17 -11.56 18.22
N TRP A 105 0.10 -10.59 19.12
CA TRP A 105 -0.29 -9.24 18.75
C TRP A 105 0.84 -8.46 18.07
N SER A 106 2.08 -8.96 18.12
CA SER A 106 3.25 -8.29 17.53
C SER A 106 3.10 -8.04 16.02
N PRO A 107 2.80 -9.04 15.17
CA PRO A 107 2.67 -8.84 13.72
C PRO A 107 1.54 -7.87 13.37
N VAL A 108 0.45 -7.90 14.15
CA VAL A 108 -0.69 -6.99 14.00
C VAL A 108 -0.25 -5.56 14.31
N GLY A 109 0.39 -5.34 15.46
CA GLY A 109 0.88 -4.04 15.88
C GLY A 109 1.90 -3.44 14.91
N LEU A 110 2.85 -4.25 14.44
CA LEU A 110 3.87 -3.83 13.47
C LEU A 110 3.26 -3.46 12.12
N THR A 111 2.23 -4.18 11.67
CA THR A 111 1.54 -3.83 10.42
C THR A 111 0.85 -2.48 10.52
N PHE A 112 0.10 -2.24 11.60
CA PHE A 112 -0.55 -0.94 11.82
C PHE A 112 0.47 0.18 12.01
N ALA A 113 1.58 -0.09 12.70
CA ALA A 113 2.68 0.86 12.82
C ALA A 113 3.30 1.20 11.45
N GLY A 114 3.45 0.21 10.55
CA GLY A 114 3.92 0.41 9.19
C GLY A 114 2.98 1.28 8.36
N ILE A 115 1.67 1.06 8.49
CA ILE A 115 0.63 1.89 7.84
C ILE A 115 0.69 3.33 8.37
N ALA A 116 0.78 3.51 9.69
CA ALA A 116 0.87 4.82 10.32
C ALA A 116 2.16 5.56 9.89
N LEU A 117 3.28 4.85 9.80
CA LEU A 117 4.54 5.37 9.31
C LEU A 117 4.41 5.85 7.86
N ALA A 118 3.77 5.05 6.99
CA ALA A 118 3.50 5.45 5.61
C ALA A 118 2.63 6.70 5.54
N TRP A 119 1.64 6.84 6.41
CA TRP A 119 0.81 8.05 6.47
C TRP A 119 1.60 9.30 6.88
N ALA A 120 2.56 9.16 7.80
CA ALA A 120 3.45 10.24 8.18
C ALA A 120 4.38 10.63 7.02
N LEU A 121 4.97 9.62 6.36
CA LEU A 121 5.88 9.79 5.22
C LEU A 121 5.18 10.27 3.95
N ALA A 122 3.88 9.99 3.78
CA ALA A 122 3.10 10.37 2.61
C ALA A 122 3.11 11.88 2.32
N ARG A 123 3.33 12.72 3.35
CA ARG A 123 3.46 14.19 3.19
C ARG A 123 4.70 14.58 2.39
N TYR A 124 5.72 13.73 2.38
CA TYR A 124 7.01 13.96 1.72
C TYR A 124 7.16 13.11 0.45
N CYS A 125 6.18 12.26 0.12
CA CYS A 125 6.24 11.44 -1.08
C CYS A 125 5.86 12.24 -2.33
N PRO A 126 6.70 12.24 -3.39
CA PRO A 126 6.30 12.78 -4.69
C PRO A 126 5.13 11.95 -5.25
N THR A 127 4.14 12.58 -5.86
CA THR A 127 3.02 11.88 -6.50
C THR A 127 3.15 11.91 -8.02
N MET A 128 2.75 10.84 -8.71
CA MET A 128 2.90 10.77 -10.17
C MET A 128 2.07 11.81 -10.95
N LYS A 129 1.06 12.46 -10.35
CA LYS A 129 0.19 13.51 -10.95
C LYS A 129 -0.57 14.26 -9.82
N PRO A 130 -1.28 15.37 -10.13
CA PRO A 130 -2.20 16.01 -9.18
C PRO A 130 -3.20 14.99 -8.62
N ASP A 131 -3.52 15.15 -7.35
CA ASP A 131 -4.31 14.23 -6.54
C ASP A 131 -5.67 13.95 -7.22
N LEU A 132 -6.07 12.67 -7.30
CA LEU A 132 -7.35 12.25 -7.88
C LEU A 132 -8.55 12.91 -7.18
N SER A 133 -8.36 13.46 -5.98
CA SER A 133 -9.35 14.28 -5.30
C SER A 133 -9.81 15.51 -6.10
N ALA A 134 -9.00 16.02 -7.03
CA ALA A 134 -9.40 17.13 -7.90
C ALA A 134 -10.38 16.72 -9.02
N THR A 135 -10.49 15.42 -9.30
CA THR A 135 -11.34 14.87 -10.37
C THR A 135 -12.75 14.51 -9.89
N PHE A 136 -12.95 14.33 -8.58
CA PHE A 136 -14.23 13.94 -7.96
C PHE A 136 -14.80 15.01 -7.02
N GLY A 137 -14.31 16.24 -7.11
CA GLY A 137 -14.76 17.39 -6.31
C GLY A 137 -15.67 18.33 -7.07
#